data_AF-A0A8X6VSG7-F1
#
_entry.id   AF-A0A8X6VSG7-F1
#
_cell.length_a   1.000
_cell.length_b   1.000
_cell.length_c   1.000
_cell.angle_alpha   90.00
_cell.angle_beta   90.00
_cell.angle_gamma   90.00
#
_symmetry.space_group_name_H-M   'P 1'
#
loop_
_entity.id
_entity.type
_entity.pdbx_description
1 polymer ?
#
loop_
_entity_poly.entity_id
_entity_poly.type
_entity_poly.pdbx_seq_one_letter_code
_entity_poly.pdbx_strand_id
1 'polypeptide(L)'
;MKFLYIYIRLQILEELIVDFERLDSKLSAEESEIMEFEQRHFDLKLKFQDKIDAIDASRSINVSGQNISIAIPAEQSNTNFRLPKLNILVFSGKFEDWINFKDLFVTAVHSQPSLGNIQKFQYLKGLLSDEPASLIKHIPLSNESYEEAWGKID
;
A
#
# COMPACT_ATOMS: atom_id res chain seq x y z
N MET A 1 -37.26 42.30 12.22
CA MET A 1 -35.89 42.07 11.71
C MET A 1 -35.11 41.06 12.57
N LYS A 2 -34.71 41.37 13.82
CA LYS A 2 -33.90 40.44 14.65
C LYS A 2 -34.57 39.09 14.99
N PHE A 3 -35.87 39.08 15.31
CA PHE A 3 -36.60 37.83 15.61
C PHE A 3 -36.69 36.88 14.41
N LEU A 4 -36.94 37.41 13.21
CA LEU A 4 -36.98 36.61 11.98
C LEU A 4 -35.62 35.99 11.66
N TYR A 5 -34.53 36.73 11.88
CA TYR A 5 -33.17 36.22 11.71
C TYR A 5 -32.84 35.07 12.68
N ILE A 6 -33.22 35.20 13.95
CA ILE A 6 -33.02 34.16 14.96
C ILE A 6 -33.82 32.90 14.59
N TYR A 7 -35.07 33.07 14.16
CA TYR A 7 -35.93 31.96 13.73
C TYR A 7 -35.33 31.21 12.53
N ILE A 8 -34.88 31.92 11.50
CA ILE A 8 -34.25 31.30 10.33
C ILE A 8 -32.95 30.58 10.72
N ARG A 9 -32.11 31.18 11.58
CA ARG A 9 -30.90 30.53 12.09
C ARG A 9 -31.19 29.27 12.88
N LEU A 10 -32.27 29.25 13.67
CA LEU A 10 -32.69 28.08 14.43
C LEU A 10 -33.16 26.96 13.50
N GLN A 11 -33.97 27.28 12.50
CA GLN A 11 -34.46 26.30 11.52
C GLN A 11 -33.30 25.65 10.73
N ILE A 12 -32.29 26.44 10.34
CA ILE A 12 -31.09 25.92 9.69
C ILE A 12 -30.29 25.02 10.64
N LEU A 13 -30.22 25.37 11.93
CA LEU A 13 -29.51 24.57 12.92
C LEU A 13 -30.17 23.20 13.12
N GLU A 14 -31.50 23.17 13.18
CA GLU A 14 -32.26 21.91 13.29
C GLU A 14 -32.04 21.01 12.07
N GLU A 15 -32.07 21.58 10.86
CA GLU A 15 -31.77 20.84 9.63
C GLU A 15 -30.33 20.29 9.63
N LEU A 16 -29.36 21.10 10.05
CA LEU A 16 -27.95 20.70 10.14
C LEU A 16 -27.72 19.55 11.13
N ILE A 17 -28.44 19.54 12.26
CA ILE A 17 -28.37 18.47 13.25
C ILE A 17 -28.87 17.15 12.66
N VAL A 18 -30.00 17.18 11.96
CA VAL A 18 -30.57 15.98 11.31
C VAL A 18 -29.62 15.44 10.25
N ASP A 19 -29.01 16.31 9.44
CA ASP A 19 -28.02 15.91 8.44
C ASP A 19 -26.77 15.29 9.07
N PHE A 20 -26.31 15.85 10.19
CA PHE A 20 -25.18 15.31 10.94
C PHE A 20 -25.49 13.91 11.48
N GLU A 21 -26.64 13.71 12.14
CA GLU A 21 -27.06 12.40 12.66
C GLU A 21 -27.19 11.36 11.55
N ARG A 22 -27.68 11.78 10.38
CA ARG A 22 -27.76 10.92 9.20
C ARG A 22 -26.38 10.54 8.67
N LEU A 23 -25.42 11.47 8.67
CA LEU A 23 -24.06 11.21 8.23
C LEU A 23 -23.35 10.27 9.21
N ASP A 24 -23.52 10.48 10.51
CA ASP A 24 -23.00 9.63 11.58
C ASP A 24 -23.54 8.20 11.47
N SER A 25 -24.86 8.06 11.22
CA SER A 25 -25.49 6.76 10.99
C SER A 25 -24.92 6.04 9.76
N LYS A 26 -24.64 6.77 8.68
CA LYS A 26 -24.02 6.19 7.48
C LYS A 26 -22.58 5.75 7.74
N LEU A 27 -21.80 6.58 8.43
CA LEU A 27 -20.42 6.28 8.78
C LEU A 27 -20.36 5.01 9.65
N SER A 28 -21.21 4.91 10.66
CA SER A 28 -21.30 3.73 11.52
C SER A 28 -21.66 2.45 10.75
N ALA A 29 -22.55 2.55 9.74
CA ALA A 29 -22.88 1.41 8.88
C ALA A 29 -21.68 0.96 8.04
N GLU A 30 -20.92 1.90 7.46
CA GLU A 30 -19.73 1.62 6.66
C GLU A 30 -18.60 1.00 7.52
N GLU A 31 -18.38 1.53 8.73
CA GLU A 31 -17.45 0.94 9.70
C GLU A 31 -17.82 -0.50 10.07
N SER A 32 -19.11 -0.79 10.21
CA SER A 32 -19.59 -2.16 10.47
C SER A 32 -19.29 -3.10 9.29
N GLU A 33 -19.50 -2.66 8.05
CA GLU A 33 -19.19 -3.45 6.86
C GLU A 33 -17.69 -3.74 6.73
N ILE A 34 -16.84 -2.76 7.03
CA ILE A 34 -15.37 -2.93 7.04
C ILE A 34 -14.97 -3.96 8.10
N MET A 35 -15.50 -3.85 9.32
CA MET A 35 -15.19 -4.79 10.40
C MET A 35 -15.56 -6.24 10.05
N GLU A 36 -16.72 -6.45 9.43
CA GLU A 36 -17.13 -7.78 8.96
C GLU A 36 -16.20 -8.31 7.86
N PHE A 37 -15.78 -7.45 6.93
CA PHE A 37 -14.84 -7.82 5.88
C PHE A 37 -13.48 -8.22 6.45
N GLU A 38 -12.93 -7.42 7.37
CA GLU A 38 -11.66 -7.68 8.04
C GLU A 38 -11.70 -8.98 8.83
N GLN A 39 -12.80 -9.25 9.54
CA GLN A 39 -12.99 -10.52 10.26
C GLN A 39 -12.97 -11.71 9.31
N ARG A 40 -13.73 -11.66 8.20
CA ARG A 40 -13.73 -12.75 7.20
C ARG A 40 -12.35 -12.96 6.58
N HIS A 41 -11.63 -11.87 6.30
CA HIS A 41 -10.27 -11.93 5.78
C HIS A 41 -9.31 -12.58 6.78
N PHE A 42 -9.38 -12.18 8.05
CA PHE A 42 -8.57 -12.75 9.13
C PHE A 42 -8.84 -14.25 9.30
N ASP A 43 -10.10 -14.67 9.33
CA ASP A 43 -10.50 -16.08 9.44
C ASP A 43 -9.99 -16.90 8.26
N LEU A 44 -10.05 -16.35 7.04
CA LEU A 44 -9.55 -17.02 5.86
C LEU A 44 -8.03 -17.17 5.92
N LYS A 45 -7.31 -16.12 6.33
CA LYS A 45 -5.87 -16.15 6.53
C LYS A 45 -5.46 -17.21 7.54
N LEU A 46 -6.18 -17.33 8.66
CA LEU A 46 -5.93 -18.36 9.68
C LEU A 46 -6.11 -19.77 9.11
N LYS A 47 -7.21 -20.02 8.37
CA LYS A 47 -7.46 -21.31 7.72
C LYS A 47 -6.36 -21.70 6.72
N PHE A 48 -5.80 -20.73 6.00
CA PHE A 48 -4.67 -20.99 5.11
C PHE A 48 -3.38 -21.26 5.88
N GLN A 49 -3.10 -20.52 6.94
CA GLN A 49 -1.92 -20.73 7.77
C GLN A 49 -1.94 -22.12 8.43
N ASP A 50 -3.08 -22.54 8.99
CA ASP A 50 -3.24 -23.87 9.58
C ASP A 50 -2.97 -24.98 8.54
N LYS A 51 -3.40 -24.77 7.30
CA LYS A 51 -3.14 -25.71 6.19
C LYS A 51 -1.68 -25.74 5.78
N ILE A 52 -0.99 -24.59 5.79
CA ILE A 52 0.46 -24.51 5.51
C ILE A 52 1.22 -25.27 6.60
N ASP A 53 0.92 -25.01 7.87
CA ASP A 53 1.60 -25.65 9.01
C ASP A 53 1.37 -27.17 9.02
N ALA A 54 0.17 -27.63 8.67
CA ALA A 54 -0.14 -29.06 8.53
C ALA A 54 0.66 -29.74 7.39
N ILE A 55 0.86 -29.03 6.26
CA ILE A 55 1.67 -29.52 5.15
C ILE A 55 3.15 -29.62 5.57
N ASP A 56 3.70 -28.62 6.24
CA ASP A 56 5.10 -28.63 6.69
C ASP A 56 5.36 -29.70 7.76
N ALA A 57 4.40 -29.94 8.66
CA ALA A 57 4.45 -31.04 9.61
C ALA A 57 4.44 -32.43 8.94
N SER A 58 3.79 -32.56 7.77
CA SER A 58 3.79 -33.81 6.99
C SER A 58 5.06 -34.00 6.15
N ARG A 59 5.77 -32.91 5.82
CA ARG A 59 6.99 -32.93 4.99
C ARG A 59 8.24 -33.33 5.77
N SER A 60 8.26 -33.09 7.08
CA SER A 60 9.40 -33.39 7.95
C SER A 60 9.62 -34.90 8.22
N ILE A 61 8.75 -35.80 7.76
CA ILE A 61 8.93 -37.26 7.86
C ILE A 61 9.72 -37.85 6.67
N ASN A 62 9.91 -37.14 5.55
CA ASN A 62 10.44 -37.72 4.29
C ASN A 62 11.87 -37.31 3.89
N VAL A 63 12.68 -36.69 4.74
CA VAL A 63 14.08 -36.35 4.40
C VAL A 63 15.06 -37.08 5.31
N SER A 64 15.16 -38.40 5.15
CA SER A 64 16.34 -39.17 5.56
C SER A 64 17.00 -39.73 4.31
N GLY A 65 18.06 -39.07 3.84
CA GLY A 65 18.92 -39.60 2.78
C GLY A 65 19.52 -38.54 1.86
N GLN A 66 20.84 -38.35 2.02
CA GLN A 66 21.82 -37.81 1.06
C GLN A 66 22.07 -36.29 1.06
N ASN A 67 23.00 -35.91 1.93
CA ASN A 67 23.86 -34.73 1.76
C ASN A 67 24.78 -34.94 0.55
N ILE A 68 24.60 -34.16 -0.51
CA ILE A 68 25.61 -33.96 -1.54
C ILE A 68 26.01 -32.49 -1.51
N SER A 69 27.14 -32.19 -0.86
CA SER A 69 27.76 -30.87 -0.88
C SER A 69 28.43 -30.66 -2.23
N ILE A 70 27.75 -30.00 -3.16
CA ILE A 70 28.35 -29.51 -4.40
C ILE A 70 28.78 -28.07 -4.15
N ALA A 71 30.09 -27.84 -4.05
CA ALA A 71 30.66 -26.51 -4.02
C ALA A 71 30.49 -25.86 -5.40
N ILE A 72 29.55 -24.92 -5.50
CA ILE A 72 29.35 -24.09 -6.70
C ILE A 72 30.28 -22.88 -6.55
N PRO A 73 31.17 -22.58 -7.52
CA PRO A 73 31.98 -21.38 -7.48
C PRO A 73 31.06 -20.15 -7.55
N ALA A 74 31.31 -19.18 -6.67
CA ALA A 74 30.62 -17.90 -6.65
C ALA A 74 30.99 -17.09 -7.91
N GLU A 75 30.30 -17.36 -9.02
CA GLU A 75 30.24 -16.40 -10.12
C GLU A 75 29.25 -15.31 -9.74
N GLN A 76 29.81 -14.13 -9.44
CA GLN A 76 29.09 -12.86 -9.47
C GLN A 76 28.62 -12.59 -10.91
N SER A 77 27.63 -13.36 -11.36
CA SER A 77 26.87 -12.99 -12.54
C SER A 77 25.94 -11.85 -12.10
N ASN A 78 26.36 -10.63 -12.41
CA ASN A 78 25.43 -9.54 -12.63
C ASN A 78 24.48 -10.00 -13.73
N THR A 79 23.42 -10.71 -13.34
CA THR A 79 22.30 -11.02 -14.21
C THR A 79 21.63 -9.68 -14.46
N ASN A 80 22.05 -9.04 -15.54
CA ASN A 80 21.26 -8.05 -16.26
C ASN A 80 20.04 -8.78 -16.84
N PHE A 81 19.20 -9.32 -15.96
CA PHE A 81 17.89 -9.82 -16.30
C PHE A 81 17.10 -8.57 -16.67
N ARG A 82 17.06 -8.25 -17.97
CA ARG A 82 16.10 -7.29 -18.49
C ARG A 82 14.73 -7.94 -18.32
N LEU A 83 14.09 -7.68 -17.18
CA LEU A 83 12.68 -7.95 -16.98
C LEU A 83 11.91 -7.34 -18.18
N PRO A 84 10.87 -8.02 -18.71
CA PRO A 84 9.95 -7.38 -19.65
C PRO A 84 9.51 -6.07 -19.01
N LYS A 85 9.59 -4.96 -19.76
CA LYS A 85 9.31 -3.61 -19.26
C LYS A 85 8.09 -3.65 -18.35
N LEU A 86 8.33 -3.60 -17.04
CA LEU A 86 7.26 -3.57 -16.06
C LEU A 86 6.65 -2.17 -16.26
N ASN A 87 5.54 -2.10 -16.98
CA ASN A 87 4.74 -0.89 -17.00
C ASN A 87 4.12 -0.79 -15.62
N ILE A 88 4.90 -0.28 -14.66
CA ILE A 88 4.37 0.14 -13.37
C ILE A 88 3.30 1.18 -13.72
N LEU A 89 2.05 0.87 -13.40
CA LEU A 89 0.94 1.76 -13.66
C LEU A 89 1.21 3.08 -12.92
N VAL A 90 0.99 4.18 -13.62
CA VAL A 90 1.15 5.51 -13.03
C VAL A 90 0.10 5.66 -11.93
N PHE A 91 0.55 5.91 -10.70
CA PHE A 91 -0.33 6.08 -9.56
C PHE A 91 -0.93 7.48 -9.57
N SER A 92 -2.25 7.55 -9.68
CA SER A 92 -3.02 8.81 -9.76
C SER A 92 -3.51 9.32 -8.40
N GLY A 93 -3.27 8.59 -7.30
CA GLY A 93 -3.73 8.97 -5.97
C GLY A 93 -4.96 8.20 -5.48
N LYS A 94 -5.49 7.25 -6.27
CA LYS A 94 -6.60 6.39 -5.83
C LYS A 94 -6.16 5.39 -4.76
N PHE A 95 -6.81 5.41 -3.61
CA PHE A 95 -6.48 4.51 -2.49
C PHE A 95 -6.51 3.02 -2.89
N GLU A 96 -7.48 2.62 -3.71
CA GLU A 96 -7.63 1.25 -4.22
C GLU A 96 -6.38 0.74 -4.98
N ASP A 97 -5.68 1.66 -5.67
CA ASP A 97 -4.49 1.36 -6.46
C ASP A 97 -3.19 1.48 -5.66
N TRP A 98 -3.23 2.10 -4.47
CA TRP A 98 -2.03 2.38 -3.66
C TRP A 98 -1.31 1.11 -3.22
N ILE A 99 -2.05 0.11 -2.71
CA ILE A 99 -1.46 -1.16 -2.24
C ILE A 99 -0.73 -1.86 -3.39
N ASN A 100 -1.39 -1.98 -4.55
CA ASN A 100 -0.81 -2.60 -5.73
C ASN A 100 0.43 -1.84 -6.22
N PHE A 101 0.35 -0.51 -6.30
CA PHE A 101 1.49 0.34 -6.68
C PHE A 101 2.65 0.19 -5.71
N LYS A 102 2.39 0.25 -4.40
CA LYS A 102 3.40 0.14 -3.34
C LYS A 102 4.13 -1.19 -3.44
N ASP A 103 3.41 -2.30 -3.54
CA ASP A 103 4.03 -3.63 -3.65
C ASP A 103 4.89 -3.77 -4.92
N LEU A 104 4.39 -3.29 -6.06
CA LEU A 104 5.12 -3.27 -7.33
C LEU A 104 6.37 -2.40 -7.26
N PHE A 105 6.25 -1.18 -6.74
CA PHE A 105 7.35 -0.24 -6.62
C PHE A 105 8.41 -0.73 -5.62
N VAL A 106 7.98 -1.31 -4.50
CA VAL A 106 8.89 -1.85 -3.49
C VAL A 106 9.71 -3.00 -4.06
N THR A 107 9.04 -3.92 -4.76
CA THR A 107 9.69 -5.09 -5.37
C THR A 107 10.61 -4.71 -6.53
N ALA A 108 10.19 -3.76 -7.37
CA ALA A 108 10.93 -3.41 -8.59
C ALA A 108 12.02 -2.35 -8.38
N VAL A 109 11.84 -1.43 -7.44
CA VAL A 109 12.70 -0.23 -7.29
C VAL A 109 13.27 -0.11 -5.88
N HIS A 110 12.45 -0.19 -4.83
CA HIS A 110 12.91 0.07 -3.46
C HIS A 110 13.89 -1.00 -2.96
N SER A 111 13.57 -2.28 -3.19
CA SER A 111 14.35 -3.44 -2.73
C SER A 111 15.62 -3.68 -3.55
N GLN A 112 15.76 -3.04 -4.72
CA GLN A 112 16.89 -3.24 -5.62
C GLN A 112 18.16 -2.52 -5.08
N PRO A 113 19.24 -3.25 -4.73
CA PRO A 113 20.45 -2.65 -4.16
C PRO A 113 21.34 -1.97 -5.20
N SER A 114 21.13 -2.23 -6.50
CA SER A 114 21.88 -1.61 -7.60
C SER A 114 21.40 -0.19 -7.95
N LEU A 115 20.26 0.24 -7.41
CA LEU A 115 19.72 1.59 -7.62
C LEU A 115 20.08 2.50 -6.43
N GLY A 116 20.70 3.64 -6.71
CA GLY A 116 20.93 4.68 -5.70
C GLY A 116 19.64 5.45 -5.37
N ASN A 117 19.57 6.10 -4.21
CA ASN A 117 18.37 6.82 -3.77
C ASN A 117 17.91 7.89 -4.78
N ILE A 118 18.84 8.59 -5.43
CA ILE A 118 18.53 9.55 -6.50
C ILE A 118 17.81 8.88 -7.67
N GLN A 119 18.26 7.69 -8.09
CA GLN A 119 17.64 6.95 -9.20
C GLN A 119 16.26 6.44 -8.79
N LYS A 120 16.13 5.89 -7.57
CA LYS A 120 14.83 5.48 -7.01
C LYS A 120 13.85 6.65 -6.97
N PHE A 121 14.30 7.83 -6.58
CA PHE A 121 13.48 9.03 -6.54
C PHE A 121 13.06 9.51 -7.94
N GLN A 122 13.95 9.39 -8.92
CA GLN A 122 13.62 9.69 -10.31
C GLN A 122 12.55 8.73 -10.86
N TYR A 123 12.63 7.44 -10.55
CA TYR A 123 11.57 6.48 -10.89
C TYR A 123 10.27 6.83 -10.20
N LEU A 124 10.32 7.17 -8.90
CA LEU A 124 9.14 7.57 -8.14
C LEU A 124 8.43 8.76 -8.79
N LYS A 125 9.15 9.83 -9.13
CA LYS A 125 8.58 11.01 -9.81
C LYS A 125 7.98 10.70 -11.19
N GLY A 126 8.51 9.70 -11.90
CA GLY A 126 8.01 9.31 -13.21
C GLY A 126 6.76 8.41 -13.16
N LEU A 127 6.46 7.83 -12.00
CA LEU A 127 5.38 6.85 -11.81
C LEU A 127 4.24 7.39 -10.95
N LEU A 128 4.30 8.65 -10.53
CA LEU A 128 3.24 9.36 -9.83
C LEU A 128 2.58 10.36 -10.80
N SER A 129 1.27 10.51 -10.71
CA SER A 129 0.46 11.51 -11.41
C SER A 129 -0.35 12.34 -10.42
N ASP A 130 -0.96 13.42 -10.91
CA ASP A 130 -1.98 14.22 -10.22
C ASP A 130 -1.53 14.69 -8.82
N GLU A 131 -2.30 14.37 -7.78
CA GLU A 131 -2.08 14.81 -6.41
C GLU A 131 -0.78 14.24 -5.80
N PRO A 132 -0.49 12.93 -5.89
CA PRO A 132 0.79 12.36 -5.44
C PRO A 132 2.02 13.01 -6.09
N ALA A 133 1.96 13.30 -7.40
CA ALA A 133 3.05 13.96 -8.09
C ALA A 133 3.27 15.40 -7.59
N SER A 134 2.20 16.10 -7.24
CA SER A 134 2.25 17.46 -6.70
C SER A 134 2.91 17.51 -5.32
N LEU A 135 2.61 16.53 -4.45
CA LEU A 135 3.17 16.43 -3.09
C LEU A 135 4.70 16.40 -3.06
N ILE A 136 5.31 15.68 -3.99
CA ILE A 136 6.77 15.50 -4.06
C ILE A 136 7.46 16.41 -5.09
N LYS A 137 6.70 17.24 -5.81
CA LYS A 137 7.21 18.10 -6.90
C LYS A 137 8.29 19.05 -6.42
N HIS A 138 8.08 19.63 -5.23
CA HIS A 138 8.94 20.64 -4.62
C HIS A 138 10.20 20.06 -3.97
N ILE A 139 10.27 18.74 -3.83
CA ILE A 139 11.40 18.07 -3.19
C ILE A 139 12.55 17.96 -4.20
N PRO A 140 13.74 18.49 -3.86
CA PRO A 140 14.91 18.44 -4.73
C PRO A 140 15.39 17.00 -4.91
N LEU A 141 15.90 16.68 -6.10
CA LEU A 141 16.42 15.34 -6.41
C LEU A 141 17.78 15.13 -5.72
N SER A 142 17.76 14.74 -4.44
CA SER A 142 18.95 14.46 -3.64
C SER A 142 18.91 13.05 -3.04
N ASN A 143 20.07 12.54 -2.62
CA ASN A 143 20.22 11.20 -2.03
C ASN A 143 19.46 11.06 -0.69
N GLU A 144 19.31 12.17 0.04
CA GLU A 144 18.62 12.26 1.33
C GLU A 144 17.11 12.50 1.16
N SER A 145 16.69 13.07 0.03
CA SER A 145 15.31 13.50 -0.20
C SER A 145 14.36 12.38 -0.64
N TYR A 146 14.90 11.21 -1.00
CA TYR A 146 14.08 10.06 -1.40
C TYR A 146 13.20 9.54 -0.26
N GLU A 147 13.76 9.36 0.93
CA GLU A 147 12.99 8.84 2.07
C GLU A 147 11.90 9.82 2.52
N GLU A 148 12.20 11.12 2.49
CA GLU A 148 11.21 12.16 2.77
C GLU A 148 10.06 12.12 1.75
N ALA A 149 10.38 11.98 0.46
CA ALA A 149 9.36 11.89 -0.58
C ALA A 149 8.53 10.60 -0.47
N TRP A 150 9.17 9.47 -0.14
CA TRP A 150 8.49 8.18 0.03
C TRP A 150 7.56 8.19 1.26
N GLY A 151 7.98 8.78 2.37
CA GLY A 151 7.12 8.92 3.56
C GLY A 151 5.99 9.93 3.43
N LYS A 152 5.98 10.77 2.38
CA LYS A 152 4.87 11.70 2.11
C LYS A 152 3.76 11.10 1.24
N ILE A 153 4.04 9.97 0.59
CA ILE A 153 3.07 9.26 -0.25
C ILE A 153 2.53 7.99 0.42
N ASP A 154 3.22 7.50 1.46
CA ASP A 154 2.74 6.44 2.36
C ASP A 154 1.81 6.99 3.44
#